data_AF-A0A1I3YCT9-F1
#
_entry.id   AF-A0A1I3YCT9-F1
#
_cell.length_a   1.000
_cell.length_b   1.000
_cell.length_c   1.000
_cell.angle_alpha   90.00
_cell.angle_beta   90.00
_cell.angle_gamma   90.00
#
_symmetry.space_group_name_H-M   'P 1'
#
loop_
_entity.id
_entity.type
_entity.pdbx_description
1 polymer ?
#
loop_
_entity_poly.entity_id
_entity_poly.type
_entity_poly.pdbx_seq_one_letter_code
_entity_poly.pdbx_strand_id
1 'polypeptide(L)' 'MENATTALSFGEFRLDHANALLWRGANRISLPPKPFDVLCCLVRRHGQLVTKDELLDAVWPNLHVTE' A
#
# COMPACT_ATOMS: atom_id res chain seq x y z
N MET A 1 -7.86 24.49 -6.13
CA MET A 1 -8.02 23.12 -6.65
C MET A 1 -7.36 22.20 -5.65
N GLU A 2 -8.09 21.90 -4.57
CA GLU A 2 -7.61 21.08 -3.46
C GLU A 2 -7.70 19.62 -3.89
N ASN A 3 -6.60 19.05 -4.38
CA ASN A 3 -6.49 17.60 -4.45
C ASN A 3 -6.52 17.14 -2.99
N ALA A 4 -7.68 16.65 -2.54
CA ALA A 4 -7.82 15.88 -1.32
C ALA A 4 -7.01 14.59 -1.49
N THR A 5 -5.68 14.69 -1.37
CA THR A 5 -4.77 13.57 -1.45
C THR A 5 -5.13 12.63 -0.32
N THR A 6 -5.64 11.44 -0.67
CA THR A 6 -5.88 10.33 0.25
C THR A 6 -4.54 9.75 0.74
N ALA A 7 -3.74 10.59 1.39
CA ALA A 7 -2.50 10.20 2.01
C ALA A 7 -2.82 9.53 3.34
N LEU A 8 -2.56 8.23 3.42
CA LEU A 8 -2.72 7.44 4.63
C LEU A 8 -1.42 7.54 5.44
N SER A 9 -1.53 7.84 6.74
CA SER A 9 -0.38 7.91 7.63
C SER A 9 -0.43 6.77 8.64
N PHE A 10 0.69 6.10 8.86
CA PHE A 10 0.83 5.03 9.84
C PHE A 10 2.22 5.14 10.50
N GLY A 11 2.23 5.43 11.80
CA GLY A 11 3.47 5.76 12.51
C GLY A 11 4.19 6.96 11.87
N GLU A 12 5.46 6.79 11.55
CA GLU A 12 6.31 7.80 10.88
C GLU A 12 6.20 7.79 9.34
N PHE A 13 5.35 6.91 8.80
CA PHE A 13 5.21 6.74 7.36
C PHE A 13 3.95 7.44 6.85
N ARG A 14 4.07 8.04 5.67
CA ARG A 14 2.96 8.62 4.91
C ARG A 14 2.94 8.01 3.52
N LEU A 15 1.84 7.35 3.20
CA LEU A 15 1.61 6.70 1.93
C LEU A 15 0.63 7.52 1.11
N ASP A 16 1.12 8.04 -0.01
CA ASP A 16 0.33 8.74 -1.01
C ASP A 16 -0.04 7.75 -2.11
N HIS A 17 -1.28 7.26 -2.04
CA HIS A 17 -1.81 6.31 -3.01
C HIS A 17 -1.96 6.92 -4.42
N ALA A 18 -2.28 8.21 -4.53
CA ALA A 18 -2.51 8.85 -5.82
C ALA A 18 -1.22 8.97 -6.63
N ASN A 19 -0.10 9.18 -5.95
CA ASN A 19 1.21 9.36 -6.58
C ASN A 19 2.13 8.13 -6.46
N ALA A 20 1.64 7.04 -5.87
CA ALA A 20 2.41 5.85 -5.55
C ALA A 20 3.70 6.15 -4.75
N LEU A 21 3.61 7.06 -3.76
CA LEU A 21 4.76 7.51 -2.97
C LEU A 21 4.67 7.05 -1.53
N LEU A 22 5.79 6.55 -1.01
CA LEU A 22 5.97 6.36 0.42
C LEU A 22 6.94 7.41 0.95
N TRP A 23 6.59 8.01 2.08
CA TRP A 23 7.41 8.95 2.81
C TRP A 23 7.67 8.40 4.20
N ARG A 24 8.86 8.65 4.73
CA ARG A 24 9.23 8.42 6.12
C ARG A 24 9.73 9.74 6.70
N GLY A 25 8.88 10.39 7.49
CA GLY A 25 9.08 11.79 7.86
C GLY A 25 9.17 12.69 6.61
N ALA A 26 10.32 13.31 6.39
CA ALA A 26 10.58 14.16 5.21
C ALA A 26 11.24 13.41 4.04
N ASN A 27 11.66 12.16 4.23
CA ASN A 27 12.40 11.40 3.22
C ASN A 27 11.44 10.59 2.34
N ARG A 28 11.58 10.73 1.01
CA ARG A 28 10.84 9.91 0.05
C ARG A 28 11.51 8.55 -0.10
N ILE A 29 10.74 7.50 0.10
CA ILE A 29 11.14 6.10 -0.13
C ILE A 29 10.53 5.66 -1.45
N SER A 30 11.39 5.33 -2.42
CA SER A 30 10.94 4.68 -3.65
C SER A 30 10.74 3.19 -3.38
N LEU A 31 9.49 2.75 -3.40
CA LEU A 31 9.16 1.33 -3.37
C LEU A 31 8.87 0.84 -4.78
N PRO A 32 9.23 -0.42 -5.10
CA PRO A 32 8.70 -1.06 -6.29
C PRO A 32 7.15 -1.10 -6.20
N PRO A 33 6.46 -1.18 -7.34
CA PRO A 33 5.00 -1.15 -7.37
C PRO A 33 4.37 -2.27 -6.54
N LYS A 34 4.96 -3.47 -6.55
CA LYS A 34 4.37 -4.63 -5.88
C LYS A 34 4.35 -4.55 -4.35
N PRO A 35 5.48 -4.27 -3.68
CA PRO A 35 5.49 -3.99 -2.25
C PRO A 35 4.61 -2.78 -1.89
N PHE A 36 4.50 -1.79 -2.77
CA PHE A 36 3.64 -0.63 -2.55
C PHE A 36 2.15 -1.01 -2.52
N ASP A 37 1.69 -1.82 -3.48
CA ASP A 37 0.32 -2.34 -3.50
C ASP A 37 -0.01 -3.16 -2.24
N VAL A 38 0.91 -4.03 -1.80
CA VAL A 38 0.78 -4.77 -0.52
C VAL A 38 0.55 -3.81 0.64
N LEU A 39 1.39 -2.78 0.75
CA LEU A 39 1.27 -1.78 1.81
C LEU A 39 -0.09 -1.07 1.75
N CYS A 40 -0.54 -0.70 0.54
CA CYS A 40 -1.84 -0.06 0.34
C CYS A 40 -3.00 -0.95 0.78
N CYS A 41 -2.94 -2.25 0.49
CA CYS A 41 -3.96 -3.21 0.92
C CYS A 41 -4.02 -3.33 2.43
N LEU A 42 -2.86 -3.46 3.09
CA LEU A 42 -2.76 -3.59 4.54
C LEU A 42 -3.23 -2.32 5.26
N VAL A 43 -2.81 -1.14 4.79
CA VAL A 43 -3.15 0.14 5.42
C VAL A 43 -4.63 0.50 5.22
N ARG A 44 -5.21 0.16 4.06
CA ARG A 44 -6.67 0.33 3.85
C ARG A 44 -7.51 -0.57 4.74
N ARG A 45 -7.02 -1.77 5.05
CA ARG A 45 -7.69 -2.75 5.93
C ARG A 45 -7.09 -2.73 7.34
N HIS A 46 -6.77 -1.54 7.86
CA HIS A 46 -6.17 -1.42 9.19
C HIS A 46 -7.05 -2.09 10.25
N GLY A 47 -6.44 -2.84 11.17
CA GLY A 47 -7.16 -3.54 12.24
C GLY A 47 -7.94 -4.79 11.80
N GLN A 48 -7.90 -5.16 10.51
CA GLN A 48 -8.45 -6.41 10.01
C GLN A 48 -7.34 -7.40 9.67
N LEU A 49 -7.58 -8.68 9.94
CA LEU A 49 -6.70 -9.74 9.45
C LEU A 49 -6.81 -9.78 7.93
N VAL A 50 -5.69 -9.57 7.25
CA VAL A 50 -5.56 -9.81 5.81
C VAL A 50 -4.89 -11.15 5.62
N THR A 51 -5.63 -12.12 5.08
CA THR A 51 -5.09 -13.46 4.83
C THR A 51 -4.12 -13.46 3.64
N LYS A 52 -3.28 -14.50 3.53
CA LYS A 52 -2.38 -14.68 2.39
C LYS A 52 -3.14 -14.66 1.07
N ASP A 53 -4.26 -15.40 0.99
CA ASP A 53 -5.12 -15.45 -0.20
C ASP A 53 -5.72 -14.09 -0.56
N GLU A 54 -6.23 -13.33 0.42
CA GLU A 54 -6.75 -11.98 0.14
C GLU A 54 -5.66 -11.02 -0.32
N LEU A 55 -4.45 -11.13 0.22
CA LEU A 55 -3.33 -10.30 -0.21
C LEU A 55 -2.88 -10.68 -1.62
N LEU A 56 -2.84 -11.97 -1.94
CA LEU A 56 -2.53 -12.48 -3.26
C LEU A 56 -3.61 -12.06 -4.27
N ASP A 57 -4.89 -12.17 -3.95
CA ASP A 57 -5.99 -11.73 -4.82
C ASP A 57 -5.95 -10.22 -5.05
N ALA A 58 -5.74 -9.44 -3.99
CA ALA A 58 -5.76 -7.98 -4.07
C ALA A 58 -4.56 -7.40 -4.82
N VAL A 59 -3.36 -7.97 -4.66
CA VAL A 59 -2.12 -7.44 -5.25
C VAL A 59 -1.74 -8.18 -6.52
N TRP A 60 -2.04 -9.47 -6.64
CA TRP A 60 -1.72 -10.35 -7.76
C TRP A 60 -2.96 -11.06 -8.33
N PRO A 61 -3.97 -10.32 -8.83
CA PRO A 61 -5.21 -10.93 -9.33
C PRO A 61 -5.02 -11.87 -10.53
N ASN A 62 -3.86 -11.84 -11.20
CA ASN A 62 -3.54 -12.67 -12.38
C ASN A 62 -2.30 -13.56 -12.19
N LEU A 63 -1.73 -13.67 -10.98
CA LEU A 63 -0.58 -14.53 -10.74
C LEU A 63 -0.97 -15.66 -9.79
N HIS A 64 -1.34 -16.81 -10.36
CA HIS A 64 -1.39 -18.06 -9.61
C HIS A 64 0.04 -18.40 -9.17
N VAL A 65 0.34 -18.16 -7.90
CA VAL A 65 1.57 -18.64 -7.27
C VAL A 65 1.33 -20.10 -6.89
N THR A 66 1.67 -21.03 -7.78
CA THR A 66 1.69 -22.46 -7.47
C THR A 66 2.85 -22.76 -6.50
N GLU A 67 2.55 -23.51 -5.43
CA GLU A 67 3.49 -23.93 -4.38
C GLU A 67 4.60 -24.88 -4.87
#